data_AF-A0A0D2A8M7-F1
#
_entry.id   AF-A0A0D2A8M7-F1
#
_cell.length_a   1.000
_cell.length_b   1.000
_cell.length_c   1.000
_cell.angle_alpha   90.00
_cell.angle_beta   90.00
_cell.angle_gamma   90.00
#
_symmetry.space_group_name_H-M   'P 1'
#
loop_
_entity.id
_entity.type
_entity.pdbx_description
1 polymer ?
#
loop_
_entity_poly.entity_id
_entity_poly.type
_entity_poly.pdbx_seq_one_letter_code
_entity_poly.pdbx_strand_id
1 'polypeptide(L)'
;MIGTSTFDYIWVRSWIVILHSIAPICVAYCISTLCLPPSWRLPIFFEYWTLAETIFCLVFYLYKRRQLQRPALHPPAPPKEERQRLFRLCQESTQDVPRYLSGWFFYTSLTAVKRENVKEFFRWAFTNTDLNDHAYEDEVEEYVKSIELSTGVKFEHGRADVKCLRLTFDKVNALHRSLVWYSVRLSFCS
;
A
#
# COMPACT_ATOMS: atom_id res chain seq x y z
N MET A 1 20.37 9.88 -11.61
CA MET A 1 20.26 8.45 -11.21
C MET A 1 21.42 8.17 -10.27
N ILE A 2 21.16 7.79 -9.02
CA ILE A 2 22.21 7.24 -8.12
C ILE A 2 22.82 6.02 -8.84
N GLY A 3 24.15 5.90 -8.80
CA GLY A 3 24.91 4.97 -9.63
C GLY A 3 24.40 3.53 -9.52
N THR A 4 24.45 2.81 -10.63
CA THR A 4 24.07 1.39 -10.73
C THR A 4 25.10 0.45 -10.07
N SER A 5 26.01 1.00 -9.25
CA SER A 5 27.04 0.24 -8.56
C SER A 5 26.44 -0.55 -7.40
N THR A 6 26.91 -1.78 -7.21
CA THR A 6 26.53 -2.62 -6.06
C THR A 6 26.88 -1.94 -4.73
N PHE A 7 27.92 -1.12 -4.71
CA PHE A 7 28.31 -0.32 -3.55
C PHE A 7 27.24 0.70 -3.17
N ASP A 8 26.73 1.48 -4.13
CA ASP A 8 25.70 2.51 -3.88
C ASP A 8 24.42 1.86 -3.34
N TYR A 9 24.07 0.68 -3.86
CA TYR A 9 22.94 -0.09 -3.35
C TYR A 9 23.13 -0.53 -1.89
N ILE A 10 24.29 -1.10 -1.56
CA ILE A 10 24.61 -1.53 -0.18
C ILE A 10 24.63 -0.33 0.76
N TRP A 11 25.21 0.79 0.31
CA TRP A 11 25.27 2.03 1.05
C TRP A 11 23.88 2.55 1.41
N VAL A 12 23.00 2.73 0.41
CA VAL A 12 21.63 3.20 0.61
C VAL A 12 20.85 2.24 1.50
N ARG A 13 20.96 0.92 1.27
CA ARG A 13 20.26 -0.08 2.06
C ARG A 13 20.72 -0.07 3.52
N SER A 14 22.01 0.13 3.78
CA SER A 14 22.57 0.24 5.14
C SER A 14 21.99 1.45 5.87
N TRP A 15 21.96 2.62 5.22
CA TRP A 15 21.35 3.84 5.80
C TRP A 15 19.87 3.68 6.09
N ILE A 16 19.11 3.04 5.20
CA ILE A 16 17.69 2.74 5.43
C ILE A 16 17.53 1.87 6.68
N VAL A 17 18.32 0.81 6.83
CA VAL A 17 18.26 -0.08 8.00
C VAL A 17 18.63 0.67 9.27
N ILE A 18 19.70 1.47 9.27
CA ILE A 18 20.11 2.27 10.43
C ILE A 18 18.98 3.20 10.86
N LEU A 19 18.44 4.00 9.93
CA LEU A 19 17.43 5.00 10.24
C LEU A 19 16.09 4.38 10.71
N HIS A 20 15.72 3.20 10.19
CA HIS A 20 14.55 2.47 10.67
C HIS A 20 14.79 1.79 12.03
N SER A 21 16.02 1.42 12.35
CA SER A 21 16.37 0.76 13.61
C SER A 21 16.45 1.71 14.81
N ILE A 22 16.56 3.03 14.59
CA ILE A 22 16.61 4.03 15.66
C ILE A 22 15.41 3.91 16.60
N ALA A 23 14.19 3.87 16.05
CA ALA A 23 12.98 3.84 16.86
C ALA A 23 12.83 2.57 17.72
N PRO A 24 12.98 1.33 17.21
CA PRO A 24 12.93 0.13 18.05
C PRO A 24 14.08 0.08 19.06
N ILE A 25 15.27 0.60 18.73
CA ILE A 25 16.39 0.71 19.68
C ILE A 25 16.03 1.69 20.82
N CYS A 26 15.46 2.86 20.52
CA CYS A 26 15.01 3.81 21.55
C CYS A 26 13.93 3.21 22.45
N VAL A 27 12.93 2.53 21.86
CA VAL A 27 11.89 1.85 22.63
C VAL A 27 12.48 0.76 23.52
N ALA A 28 13.39 -0.07 22.99
CA ALA A 28 14.06 -1.13 23.76
C ALA A 28 14.92 -0.56 24.89
N TYR A 29 15.61 0.56 24.65
CA TYR A 29 16.37 1.28 25.69
C TYR A 29 15.43 1.83 26.78
N CYS A 30 14.33 2.49 26.41
CA CYS A 30 13.37 2.96 27.40
C CYS A 30 12.84 1.79 28.24
N ILE A 31 12.47 0.65 27.63
CA ILE A 31 12.03 -0.54 28.38
C ILE A 31 13.16 -1.07 29.29
N SER A 32 14.40 -1.13 28.82
CA SER A 32 15.51 -1.65 29.62
C SER A 32 15.83 -0.76 30.82
N THR A 33 15.68 0.56 30.70
CA THR A 33 15.85 1.49 31.83
C THR A 33 14.81 1.30 32.94
N LEU A 34 13.64 0.70 32.65
CA LEU A 34 12.67 0.33 33.70
C LEU A 34 13.09 -0.95 34.45
N CYS A 35 13.87 -1.83 33.83
CA CYS A 35 14.25 -3.13 34.38
C CYS A 35 15.67 -3.19 34.96
N LEU A 36 16.55 -2.29 34.54
CA LEU A 36 17.98 -2.31 34.87
C LEU A 36 18.36 -1.23 35.90
N PRO A 37 19.44 -1.46 36.67
CA PRO A 37 19.92 -0.50 37.65
C PRO A 37 20.40 0.81 37.00
N PRO A 38 20.33 1.94 37.73
CA PRO A 38 20.62 3.28 37.22
C PRO A 38 22.07 3.49 36.74
N SER A 39 22.96 2.55 37.00
CA SER A 39 24.34 2.52 36.49
C SER A 39 24.44 2.43 34.96
N TRP A 40 23.38 2.02 34.25
CA TRP A 40 23.37 1.86 32.79
C TRP A 40 22.69 3.04 32.07
N ARG A 41 22.46 4.14 32.77
CA ARG A 41 21.81 5.34 32.23
C ARG A 41 22.76 6.13 31.35
N LEU A 42 22.26 6.52 30.18
CA LEU A 42 22.95 7.41 29.25
C LEU A 42 22.98 8.85 29.80
N PRO A 43 23.84 9.72 29.25
CA PRO A 43 23.80 11.14 29.55
C PRO A 43 22.40 11.73 29.32
N ILE A 44 22.03 12.70 30.15
CA ILE A 44 20.69 13.31 30.20
C ILE A 44 20.15 13.71 28.82
N PHE A 45 21.00 14.28 27.96
CA PHE A 45 20.62 14.67 26.59
C PHE A 45 20.11 13.49 25.75
N PHE A 46 20.82 12.36 25.78
CA PHE A 46 20.43 11.16 25.05
C PHE A 46 19.18 10.53 25.65
N GLU A 47 18.98 10.59 26.97
CA GLU A 47 17.74 10.12 27.59
C GLU A 47 16.52 10.89 27.09
N TYR A 48 16.57 12.23 27.11
CA TYR A 48 15.47 13.04 26.57
C TYR A 48 15.21 12.76 25.08
N TRP A 49 16.28 12.61 24.29
CA TRP A 49 16.17 12.24 22.88
C TRP A 49 15.46 10.89 22.69
N THR A 50 15.92 9.84 23.38
CA THR A 50 15.34 8.50 23.29
C THR A 50 13.89 8.45 23.76
N LEU A 51 13.54 9.24 24.78
CA LEU A 51 12.18 9.38 25.27
C LEU A 51 11.28 10.09 24.25
N ALA A 52 11.75 11.17 23.63
CA ALA A 52 11.00 11.87 22.58
C ALA A 52 10.75 10.96 21.36
N GLU A 53 11.77 10.23 20.90
CA GLU A 53 11.65 9.26 19.80
C GLU A 53 10.67 8.13 20.15
N THR A 54 10.72 7.63 21.38
CA THR A 54 9.81 6.58 21.87
C THR A 54 8.37 7.05 21.92
N ILE A 55 8.11 8.25 22.47
CA ILE A 55 6.76 8.83 22.49
C ILE A 55 6.24 9.04 21.07
N PHE A 56 7.08 9.55 20.17
CA PHE A 56 6.70 9.75 18.77
C PHE A 56 6.35 8.42 18.08
N CYS A 57 7.18 7.39 18.25
CA CYS A 57 6.94 6.07 17.67
C CYS A 57 5.65 5.44 18.23
N LEU A 58 5.49 5.42 19.56
CA LEU A 58 4.34 4.77 20.19
C LEU A 58 3.04 5.55 20.00
N VAL A 59 3.07 6.86 20.18
CA VAL A 59 1.85 7.68 20.10
C VAL A 59 1.56 8.02 18.65
N PHE A 60 2.45 8.72 17.96
CA PHE A 60 2.15 9.26 16.64
C PHE A 60 2.10 8.16 15.58
N TYR A 61 3.13 7.31 15.49
CA TYR A 61 3.17 6.29 14.45
C TYR A 61 2.11 5.19 14.67
N LEU A 62 1.95 4.64 15.87
CA LEU A 62 0.90 3.62 16.09
C LEU A 62 -0.50 4.19 15.92
N TYR A 63 -0.75 5.42 16.40
CA TYR A 63 -2.04 6.08 16.20
C TYR A 63 -2.32 6.31 14.72
N LYS A 64 -1.37 6.89 13.98
CA LYS A 64 -1.53 7.13 12.54
C LYS A 64 -1.65 5.84 11.76
N ARG A 65 -0.86 4.81 12.08
CA ARG A 65 -1.00 3.48 11.49
C ARG A 65 -2.40 2.93 11.74
N ARG A 66 -2.92 3.02 12.96
CA ARG A 66 -4.28 2.57 13.27
C ARG A 66 -5.35 3.38 12.54
N GLN A 67 -5.18 4.69 12.39
CA GLN A 67 -6.10 5.55 11.65
C GLN A 67 -6.09 5.24 10.15
N LEU A 68 -4.91 5.13 9.54
CA LEU A 68 -4.74 4.88 8.11
C LEU A 68 -5.22 3.48 7.68
N GLN A 69 -5.26 2.53 8.60
CA GLN A 69 -5.79 1.18 8.36
C GLN A 69 -7.30 1.07 8.60
N ARG A 70 -7.98 2.18 8.97
CA ARG A 70 -9.44 2.16 9.04
C ARG A 70 -10.01 2.03 7.62
N PRO A 71 -11.08 1.26 7.42
CA PRO A 71 -11.72 1.16 6.12
C PRO A 71 -12.12 2.56 5.66
N ALA A 72 -11.82 2.88 4.40
CA ALA A 72 -12.20 4.15 3.82
C ALA A 72 -13.74 4.23 3.78
N LEU A 73 -14.28 5.38 4.20
CA LEU A 73 -15.70 5.67 4.03
C LEU A 73 -15.92 6.08 2.59
N HIS A 74 -16.44 5.15 1.79
CA HIS A 74 -16.76 5.40 0.40
C HIS A 74 -18.12 6.10 0.27
N PRO A 75 -18.27 7.03 -0.68
CA PRO A 75 -19.60 7.47 -1.09
C PRO A 75 -20.38 6.26 -1.63
N PRO A 76 -21.72 6.29 -1.60
CA PRO A 76 -22.52 5.24 -2.19
C PRO A 76 -22.13 5.04 -3.67
N ALA A 77 -22.13 3.79 -4.12
CA ALA A 77 -21.79 3.46 -5.50
C ALA A 77 -22.70 4.25 -6.45
N PRO A 78 -22.15 4.86 -7.52
CA PRO A 78 -22.95 5.59 -8.50
C PRO A 78 -23.94 4.64 -9.17
N PRO A 79 -25.05 5.15 -9.75
CA PRO A 79 -26.04 4.32 -10.43
C PRO A 79 -25.43 3.50 -11.57
N LYS A 80 -26.08 2.39 -11.92
CA LYS A 80 -25.60 1.43 -12.94
C LYS A 80 -25.24 2.10 -14.26
N GLU A 81 -26.08 3.01 -14.75
CA GLU A 81 -25.86 3.72 -16.01
C GLU A 81 -24.57 4.55 -15.99
N GLU A 82 -24.28 5.20 -14.86
CA GLU A 82 -23.07 6.01 -14.70
C GLU A 82 -21.82 5.12 -14.59
N ARG A 83 -21.91 3.96 -13.91
CA ARG A 83 -20.83 2.96 -13.88
C ARG A 83 -20.50 2.42 -15.28
N GLN A 84 -21.52 2.06 -16.06
CA GLN A 84 -21.33 1.59 -17.44
C GLN A 84 -20.72 2.67 -18.33
N ARG A 85 -21.13 3.94 -18.15
CA ARG A 85 -20.54 5.08 -18.85
C ARG A 85 -19.06 5.26 -18.48
N LEU A 86 -18.72 5.20 -17.19
CA LEU A 86 -17.35 5.27 -16.71
C LEU A 86 -16.49 4.15 -17.30
N PHE A 87 -17.00 2.91 -17.32
CA PHE A 87 -16.32 1.77 -17.92
C PHE A 87 -15.99 2.00 -19.40
N ARG A 88 -16.98 2.46 -20.19
CA ARG A 88 -16.76 2.77 -21.62
C ARG A 88 -15.70 3.84 -21.81
N LEU A 89 -15.75 4.93 -21.03
CA LEU A 89 -14.76 6.00 -21.07
C LEU A 89 -13.35 5.49 -20.73
N CYS A 90 -13.22 4.62 -19.72
CA CYS A 90 -11.94 3.99 -19.39
C CYS A 90 -11.42 3.12 -20.53
N GLN A 91 -12.30 2.35 -21.20
CA GLN A 91 -11.92 1.50 -22.32
C GLN A 91 -11.49 2.33 -23.54
N GLU A 92 -12.22 3.39 -23.87
CA GLU A 92 -11.90 4.29 -24.99
C GLU A 92 -10.62 5.11 -24.77
N SER A 93 -10.34 5.48 -23.52
CA SER A 93 -9.12 6.24 -23.17
C SER A 93 -7.86 5.37 -23.06
N THR A 94 -8.01 4.05 -22.92
CA THR A 94 -6.90 3.13 -22.71
C THR A 94 -6.36 2.63 -24.06
N GLN A 95 -5.14 3.07 -24.42
CA GLN A 95 -4.49 2.64 -25.67
C GLN A 95 -4.07 1.16 -25.66
N ASP A 96 -3.56 0.67 -24.53
CA ASP A 96 -3.07 -0.71 -24.36
C ASP A 96 -3.77 -1.35 -23.16
N VAL A 97 -4.95 -1.92 -23.43
CA VAL A 97 -5.77 -2.62 -22.43
C VAL A 97 -5.02 -3.77 -21.76
N PRO A 98 -4.28 -4.65 -22.47
CA PRO A 98 -3.53 -5.71 -21.83
C PRO A 98 -2.49 -5.20 -20.83
N ARG A 99 -1.72 -4.16 -21.20
CA ARG A 99 -0.71 -3.56 -20.33
C ARG A 99 -1.32 -2.82 -19.15
N TYR A 100 -2.42 -2.11 -19.39
CA TYR A 100 -3.17 -1.45 -18.33
C TYR A 100 -3.67 -2.45 -17.30
N LEU A 101 -4.34 -3.52 -17.74
CA LEU A 101 -4.88 -4.54 -16.85
C LEU A 101 -3.77 -5.27 -16.09
N SER A 102 -2.71 -5.72 -16.77
CA SER A 102 -1.58 -6.37 -16.10
C SER A 102 -0.91 -5.48 -15.06
N GLY A 103 -0.86 -4.15 -15.26
CA GLY A 103 -0.38 -3.19 -14.26
C GLY A 103 -1.14 -3.26 -12.94
N TRP A 104 -2.46 -3.49 -12.98
CA TRP A 104 -3.30 -3.70 -11.80
C TRP A 104 -3.10 -5.07 -11.13
N PHE A 105 -2.46 -6.02 -11.81
CA PHE A 105 -2.07 -7.33 -11.31
C PHE A 105 -0.55 -7.46 -11.14
N PHE A 106 0.15 -6.38 -10.77
CA PHE A 106 1.60 -6.38 -10.54
C PHE A 106 2.43 -6.84 -11.76
N TYR A 107 1.98 -6.50 -12.97
CA TYR A 107 2.56 -6.93 -14.24
C TYR A 107 2.58 -8.46 -14.44
N THR A 108 1.65 -9.16 -13.80
CA THR A 108 1.43 -10.60 -14.04
C THR A 108 0.87 -10.83 -15.45
N SER A 109 1.28 -11.92 -16.10
CA SER A 109 0.73 -12.33 -17.39
C SER A 109 -0.78 -12.54 -17.30
N LEU A 110 -1.55 -11.98 -18.23
CA LEU A 110 -3.01 -12.10 -18.27
C LEU A 110 -3.50 -13.55 -18.42
N THR A 111 -2.66 -14.43 -18.96
CA THR A 111 -2.95 -15.87 -19.04
C THR A 111 -2.93 -16.57 -17.68
N ALA A 112 -2.20 -16.03 -16.70
CA ALA A 112 -2.17 -16.54 -15.33
C ALA A 112 -3.29 -15.95 -14.47
N VAL A 113 -3.92 -14.87 -14.91
CA VAL A 113 -5.07 -14.25 -14.25
C VAL A 113 -6.34 -15.00 -14.66
N LYS A 114 -7.15 -15.41 -13.67
CA LYS A 114 -8.43 -16.08 -13.93
C LYS A 114 -9.60 -15.14 -13.78
N ARG A 115 -10.77 -15.58 -14.29
CA ARG A 115 -12.00 -14.79 -14.37
C ARG A 115 -12.37 -14.15 -13.04
N GLU A 116 -12.31 -14.91 -11.93
CA GLU A 116 -12.68 -14.40 -10.61
C GLU A 116 -11.77 -13.27 -10.11
N ASN A 117 -10.48 -13.28 -10.47
CA ASN A 117 -9.54 -12.22 -10.11
C ASN A 117 -9.87 -10.92 -10.86
N VAL A 118 -10.29 -11.03 -12.13
CA VAL A 118 -10.73 -9.88 -12.94
C VAL A 118 -12.06 -9.32 -12.42
N LYS A 119 -13.00 -10.19 -12.03
CA LYS A 119 -14.25 -9.76 -11.39
C LYS A 119 -13.98 -9.01 -10.09
N GLU A 120 -13.07 -9.50 -9.26
CA GLU A 120 -12.67 -8.83 -8.01
C GLU A 120 -12.13 -7.42 -8.27
N PHE A 121 -11.30 -7.25 -9.30
CA PHE A 121 -10.80 -5.95 -9.73
C PHE A 121 -11.95 -5.00 -10.13
N PHE A 122 -12.91 -5.45 -10.94
CA PHE A 122 -14.02 -4.60 -11.39
C PHE A 122 -15.04 -4.26 -10.31
N ARG A 123 -15.34 -5.19 -9.40
CA ARG A 123 -16.16 -4.92 -8.21
C ARG A 123 -15.51 -3.79 -7.40
N TRP A 124 -14.22 -3.91 -7.12
CA TRP A 124 -13.49 -2.84 -6.44
C TRP A 124 -13.55 -1.51 -7.22
N ALA A 125 -13.17 -1.53 -8.50
CA ALA A 125 -12.95 -0.31 -9.29
C ALA A 125 -14.23 0.52 -9.51
N PHE A 126 -15.40 -0.14 -9.71
CA PHE A 126 -16.64 0.57 -10.09
C PHE A 126 -17.70 0.59 -8.99
N THR A 127 -17.67 -0.32 -8.01
CA THR A 127 -18.66 -0.34 -6.93
C THR A 127 -18.08 0.05 -5.58
N ASN A 128 -16.75 0.16 -5.44
CA ASN A 128 -16.07 0.36 -4.15
C ASN A 128 -16.48 -0.68 -3.09
N THR A 129 -16.78 -1.92 -3.52
CA THR A 129 -17.25 -2.98 -2.63
C THR A 129 -16.27 -4.16 -2.67
N ASP A 130 -15.92 -4.67 -1.48
CA ASP A 130 -15.14 -5.92 -1.32
C ASP A 130 -16.04 -7.16 -1.18
N LEU A 131 -17.33 -6.95 -0.94
CA LEU A 131 -18.33 -8.00 -0.86
C LEU A 131 -18.65 -8.55 -2.24
N ASN A 132 -18.73 -9.88 -2.33
CA ASN A 132 -19.27 -10.58 -3.49
C ASN A 132 -20.80 -10.45 -3.50
N ASP A 133 -21.28 -9.25 -3.80
CA ASP A 133 -22.70 -8.97 -3.90
C ASP A 133 -23.21 -9.45 -5.26
N HIS A 134 -24.10 -10.44 -5.22
CA HIS A 134 -24.74 -11.00 -6.41
C HIS A 134 -25.52 -9.95 -7.22
N ALA A 135 -25.90 -8.82 -6.62
CA ALA A 135 -26.58 -7.73 -7.31
C ALA A 135 -25.77 -7.11 -8.47
N TYR A 136 -24.42 -7.18 -8.40
CA TYR A 136 -23.53 -6.63 -9.44
C TYR A 136 -22.92 -7.71 -10.34
N GLU A 137 -23.23 -8.98 -10.11
CA GLU A 137 -22.55 -10.09 -10.79
C GLU A 137 -22.72 -10.03 -12.30
N ASP A 138 -23.94 -9.79 -12.77
CA ASP A 138 -24.26 -9.70 -14.20
C ASP A 138 -23.53 -8.53 -14.89
N GLU A 139 -23.43 -7.39 -14.21
CA GLU A 139 -22.76 -6.19 -14.73
C GLU A 139 -21.24 -6.39 -14.79
N VAL A 140 -20.66 -6.97 -13.75
CA VAL A 140 -19.22 -7.27 -13.69
C VAL A 140 -18.85 -8.33 -14.74
N GLU A 141 -19.71 -9.33 -14.93
CA GLU A 141 -19.56 -10.34 -15.97
C GLU A 141 -19.61 -9.72 -17.39
N GLU A 142 -20.44 -8.69 -17.61
CA GLU A 142 -20.47 -7.90 -18.85
C GLU A 142 -19.15 -7.16 -19.07
N TYR A 143 -18.57 -6.54 -18.03
CA TYR A 143 -17.26 -5.87 -18.12
C TYR A 143 -16.14 -6.84 -18.46
N VAL A 144 -16.11 -8.03 -17.82
CA VAL A 144 -15.12 -9.07 -18.13
C VAL A 144 -15.22 -9.47 -19.60
N LYS A 145 -16.44 -9.75 -20.10
CA LYS A 145 -16.65 -10.12 -21.51
C LYS A 145 -16.19 -9.02 -22.48
N SER A 146 -16.47 -7.75 -22.15
CA SER A 146 -16.01 -6.61 -22.99
C SER A 146 -14.48 -6.56 -23.07
N ILE A 147 -13.78 -6.81 -21.97
CA ILE A 147 -12.31 -6.86 -21.95
C ILE A 147 -11.75 -8.08 -22.69
N GLU A 148 -12.39 -9.25 -22.56
CA GLU A 148 -12.00 -10.44 -23.34
C GLU A 148 -12.10 -10.17 -24.85
N LEU A 149 -13.15 -9.46 -25.27
CA LEU A 149 -13.34 -9.03 -26.66
C LEU A 149 -12.28 -8.01 -27.11
N SER A 150 -11.95 -6.99 -26.29
CA SER A 150 -10.98 -5.97 -26.69
C SER A 150 -9.53 -6.45 -26.64
N THR A 151 -9.22 -7.41 -25.77
CA THR A 151 -7.85 -7.93 -25.57
C THR A 151 -7.57 -9.17 -26.41
N GLY A 152 -8.61 -9.89 -26.83
CA GLY A 152 -8.50 -11.19 -27.52
C GLY A 152 -8.07 -12.34 -26.60
N VAL A 153 -7.94 -12.09 -25.30
CA VAL A 153 -7.57 -13.08 -24.27
C VAL A 153 -8.83 -13.58 -23.59
N LYS A 154 -9.01 -14.90 -23.51
CA LYS A 154 -10.06 -15.52 -22.71
C LYS A 154 -9.52 -15.86 -21.33
N PHE A 155 -10.18 -15.38 -20.28
CA PHE A 155 -9.79 -15.70 -18.92
C PHE A 155 -10.37 -17.06 -18.52
N GLU A 156 -9.52 -17.96 -18.03
CA GLU A 156 -9.95 -19.27 -17.56
C GLU A 156 -10.89 -19.14 -16.36
N HIS A 157 -11.80 -20.10 -16.22
CA HIS A 157 -12.71 -20.16 -15.09
C HIS A 157 -11.97 -20.49 -13.79
N GLY A 158 -12.47 -19.95 -12.67
CA GLY A 158 -11.94 -20.16 -11.34
C GLY A 158 -11.09 -19.00 -10.83
N ARG A 159 -10.33 -19.27 -9.76
CA ARG A 159 -9.51 -18.29 -9.05
C ARG A 159 -8.05 -18.70 -9.10
N ALA A 160 -7.18 -17.78 -9.48
CA ALA A 160 -5.73 -17.95 -9.39
C ALA A 160 -5.20 -17.31 -8.10
N ASP A 161 -4.01 -17.73 -7.68
CA ASP A 161 -3.25 -17.11 -6.58
C ASP A 161 -2.56 -15.82 -7.04
N VAL A 162 -3.35 -14.91 -7.60
CA VAL A 162 -2.93 -13.59 -8.08
C VAL A 162 -3.77 -12.53 -7.37
N LYS A 163 -3.12 -11.48 -6.87
CA LYS A 163 -3.80 -10.37 -6.21
C LYS A 163 -3.93 -9.20 -7.18
N CYS A 164 -5.11 -8.60 -7.23
CA CYS A 164 -5.31 -7.29 -7.85
C CYS A 164 -4.97 -6.19 -6.84
N LEU A 165 -4.50 -5.06 -7.35
CA LEU A 165 -4.28 -3.86 -6.55
C LEU A 165 -5.62 -3.17 -6.28
N ARG A 166 -5.97 -3.02 -5.01
CA ARG A 166 -7.20 -2.35 -4.55
C ARG A 166 -6.82 -1.21 -3.61
N LEU A 167 -6.61 -0.03 -4.17
CA LEU A 167 -6.00 1.11 -3.47
C LEU A 167 -6.71 1.52 -2.18
N THR A 168 -8.01 1.24 -2.06
CA THR A 168 -8.84 1.67 -0.94
C THR A 168 -9.07 0.58 0.12
N PHE A 169 -8.79 -0.69 -0.22
CA PHE A 169 -8.98 -1.83 0.67
C PHE A 169 -7.66 -2.46 1.11
N ASP A 170 -6.65 -2.44 0.24
CA ASP A 170 -5.38 -3.07 0.53
C ASP A 170 -4.64 -2.30 1.64
N LYS A 171 -4.07 -3.06 2.57
CA LYS A 171 -3.35 -2.50 3.71
C LYS A 171 -2.16 -1.69 3.23
N VAL A 172 -2.14 -0.40 3.59
CA VAL A 172 -0.99 0.46 3.33
C VAL A 172 0.16 0.07 4.28
N ASN A 173 1.26 -0.45 3.72
CA ASN A 173 2.47 -0.73 4.49
C ASN A 173 3.20 0.57 4.83
N ALA A 174 2.73 1.27 5.87
CA ALA A 174 3.36 2.48 6.38
C ALA A 174 4.61 2.13 7.21
N LEU A 175 5.79 2.45 6.69
CA LEU A 175 7.05 2.35 7.42
C LEU A 175 7.18 3.51 8.42
N HIS A 176 7.72 3.20 9.61
CA HIS A 176 8.05 4.22 10.60
C HIS A 176 9.22 5.07 10.10
N ARG A 177 9.06 6.40 10.11
CA ARG A 177 10.16 7.35 9.89
C ARG A 177 10.47 8.01 11.23
N SER A 178 11.73 7.92 11.66
CA SER A 178 12.19 8.48 12.93
C SER A 178 12.04 9.98 13.02
N LEU A 179 12.01 10.53 14.24
CA LEU A 179 12.03 11.98 14.44
C LEU A 179 13.30 12.59 13.82
N VAL A 180 14.43 11.88 13.89
CA VAL A 180 15.68 12.24 13.16
C VAL A 180 15.40 12.45 11.66
N TRP A 181 14.62 11.56 11.04
CA TRP A 181 14.31 11.67 9.62
C TRP A 181 13.56 12.98 9.31
N TYR A 182 12.62 13.36 10.17
CA TYR A 182 11.84 14.59 10.00
C TYR A 182 12.67 15.85 10.31
N SER A 183 13.54 15.82 11.33
CA SER A 183 14.39 16.96 11.66
C SER A 183 15.39 17.26 10.56
N VAL A 184 16.05 16.24 10.01
CA VAL A 184 16.98 16.39 8.87
C VAL A 184 16.26 17.00 7.67
N ARG A 185 15.05 16.53 7.35
CA ARG A 185 14.27 17.08 6.22
C ARG A 185 13.91 18.56 6.42
N LEU A 186 13.60 18.98 7.65
CA LEU A 186 13.31 20.38 7.98
C LEU A 186 14.56 21.25 7.83
N SER A 187 15.73 20.78 8.28
CA SER A 187 16.99 21.51 8.19
C SER A 187 17.49 21.75 6.76
N PHE A 188 17.12 20.91 5.80
CA PHE A 188 17.46 21.12 4.38
C PHE A 188 16.51 22.07 3.64
N CYS A 189 15.43 22.51 4.29
CA CYS A 189 14.40 23.35 3.69
C CYS A 189 14.41 24.80 4.23
N SER A 190 15.33 25.12 5.15
CA SER A 190 15.64 26.47 5.65
C SER A 190 16.99 26.91 5.14
#